data_AF-A0A4U9HUA4-F1
#
_entry.id   AF-A0A4U9HUA4-F1
#
_cell.length_a   1.000
_cell.length_b   1.000
_cell.length_c   1.000
_cell.angle_alpha   90.00
_cell.angle_beta   90.00
_cell.angle_gamma   90.00
#
_symmetry.space_group_name_H-M   'P 1'
#
loop_
_entity.id
_entity.type
_entity.pdbx_description
1 polymer ?
#
loop_
_entity_poly.entity_id
_entity_poly.type
_entity_poly.pdbx_seq_one_letter_code
_entity_poly.pdbx_strand_id
1 'polypeptide(L)'
;MLIKKLVLASVLATLANSVIAAQVYPLTVENCGIKETFNRAPQRVVTVGQHETELLLALGLEKKNQCHVGLVWSTTGCGSGTR
;
A
#
# COMPACT_ATOMS: atom_id res chain seq x y z
N MET A 1 10.10 43.65 -19.99
CA MET A 1 8.98 42.90 -19.35
C MET A 1 8.94 41.41 -19.73
N LEU A 2 9.41 41.02 -20.92
CA LEU A 2 9.42 39.63 -21.38
C LEU A 2 10.40 38.74 -20.57
N ILE A 3 11.58 39.26 -20.22
CA ILE A 3 12.60 38.54 -19.43
C ILE A 3 12.08 38.21 -18.01
N LYS A 4 11.37 39.14 -17.35
CA LYS A 4 10.76 38.93 -16.03
C LYS A 4 9.69 37.83 -16.06
N LYS A 5 8.92 37.73 -17.15
CA LYS A 5 7.92 36.66 -17.35
C LYS A 5 8.58 35.30 -17.61
N LEU A 6 9.70 35.27 -18.33
CA LEU A 6 10.47 34.04 -18.54
C LEU A 6 11.09 33.51 -17.24
N VAL A 7 11.65 34.38 -16.40
CA VAL A 7 12.22 33.99 -15.10
C VAL A 7 11.13 33.47 -14.16
N LEU A 8 9.96 34.10 -14.14
CA LEU A 8 8.85 33.65 -13.30
C LEU A 8 8.30 32.28 -13.74
N ALA A 9 8.27 32.03 -15.05
CA ALA A 9 7.79 30.76 -15.62
C ALA A 9 8.77 29.58 -15.36
N SER A 10 10.09 29.81 -15.41
CA SER A 10 11.06 28.75 -15.12
C SER A 10 11.08 28.37 -13.65
N VAL A 11 10.92 29.33 -12.74
CA VAL A 11 10.80 29.06 -11.29
C VAL A 11 9.57 28.20 -11.01
N LEU A 12 8.41 28.53 -11.61
CA LEU A 12 7.17 27.77 -11.39
C LEU A 12 7.26 26.32 -11.90
N ALA A 13 8.03 26.05 -12.97
CA ALA A 13 8.19 24.72 -13.52
C ALA A 13 9.00 23.77 -12.61
N THR A 14 9.92 24.28 -11.80
CA THR A 14 10.77 23.45 -10.92
C THR A 14 10.07 22.97 -9.64
N LEU A 15 8.98 23.62 -9.22
CA LEU A 15 8.21 23.20 -8.04
C LEU A 15 7.20 22.08 -8.34
N ALA A 16 6.98 21.72 -9.60
CA ALA A 16 5.98 20.75 -10.01
C ALA A 16 6.47 19.29 -10.01
N ASN A 17 7.74 19.04 -9.66
CA ASN A 17 8.29 17.69 -9.61
C ASN A 17 7.83 16.95 -8.35
N SER A 18 6.66 16.30 -8.42
CA SER A 18 6.24 15.28 -7.46
C SER A 18 7.00 13.99 -7.71
N VAL A 19 7.93 13.63 -6.83
CA VAL A 19 8.56 12.30 -6.83
C VAL A 19 7.55 11.30 -6.29
N ILE A 20 7.03 10.44 -7.17
CA ILE A 20 6.28 9.25 -6.76
C ILE A 20 7.32 8.20 -6.37
N ALA A 21 7.54 8.02 -5.07
CA ALA A 21 8.43 6.97 -4.59
C ALA A 21 7.76 5.60 -4.79
N ALA A 22 8.25 4.82 -5.74
CA ALA A 22 7.88 3.42 -5.86
C ALA A 22 8.57 2.63 -4.73
N GLN A 23 7.84 1.73 -4.08
CA GLN A 23 8.44 0.82 -3.10
C GLN A 23 9.49 -0.05 -3.80
N VAL A 24 10.74 0.01 -3.34
CA VAL A 24 11.83 -0.80 -3.88
C VAL A 24 11.77 -2.19 -3.24
N TYR A 25 11.85 -3.22 -4.08
CA TYR A 25 11.91 -4.62 -3.67
C TYR A 25 13.26 -5.23 -4.09
N PRO A 26 13.78 -6.22 -3.36
CA PRO A 26 13.20 -6.88 -2.18
C PRO A 26 13.19 -5.98 -0.94
N LEU A 27 12.10 -6.07 -0.15
CA LEU A 27 11.91 -5.33 1.10
C LEU A 27 11.94 -6.31 2.26
N THR A 28 12.89 -6.16 3.17
CA THR A 28 12.95 -6.95 4.41
C THR A 28 12.41 -6.14 5.58
N VAL A 29 11.44 -6.71 6.29
CA VAL A 29 10.81 -6.12 7.49
C VAL A 29 11.03 -7.07 8.66
N GLU A 30 11.41 -6.53 9.81
CA GLU A 30 11.49 -7.30 11.06
C GLU A 30 10.17 -7.15 11.83
N ASN A 31 9.53 -8.28 12.13
CA ASN A 31 8.29 -8.35 12.89
C ASN A 31 8.47 -9.34 14.04
N CYS A 32 8.36 -8.86 15.28
CA CYS A 32 8.56 -9.69 16.48
C CYS A 32 9.90 -10.45 16.49
N GLY A 33 10.97 -9.86 15.94
CA GLY A 33 12.30 -10.49 15.81
C GLY A 33 12.45 -11.45 14.62
N ILE A 34 11.40 -11.64 13.82
CA ILE A 34 11.41 -12.46 12.61
C ILE A 34 11.61 -11.56 11.40
N LYS A 35 12.60 -11.87 10.56
CA LYS A 35 12.86 -11.12 9.32
C LYS A 35 12.08 -11.72 8.16
N GLU A 36 11.12 -10.98 7.67
CA GLU A 36 10.29 -11.33 6.52
C GLU A 36 10.73 -10.53 5.28
N THR A 37 10.92 -11.20 4.15
CA THR A 37 11.34 -10.54 2.90
C THR A 37 10.25 -10.62 1.83
N PHE A 38 9.79 -9.46 1.39
CA PHE A 38 8.80 -9.29 0.33
C PHE A 38 9.52 -9.00 -0.98
N ASN A 39 9.38 -9.87 -1.97
CA ASN A 39 9.99 -9.66 -3.30
C ASN A 39 9.14 -8.78 -4.23
N ARG A 40 7.87 -8.54 -3.85
CA ARG A 40 6.91 -7.69 -4.56
C ARG A 40 5.79 -7.29 -3.61
N ALA A 41 4.97 -6.34 -4.04
CA ALA A 41 3.76 -5.98 -3.31
C ALA A 41 2.82 -7.20 -3.13
N PRO A 42 2.31 -7.46 -1.91
CA PRO A 42 1.34 -8.52 -1.66
C PRO A 42 0.09 -8.35 -2.54
N GLN A 43 -0.32 -9.46 -3.16
CA GLN A 43 -1.54 -9.53 -3.97
C GLN A 43 -2.74 -10.03 -3.15
N ARG A 44 -2.45 -10.71 -2.03
CA ARG A 44 -3.41 -11.37 -1.17
C ARG A 44 -2.96 -11.22 0.27
N VAL A 45 -3.86 -10.77 1.13
CA VAL A 45 -3.61 -10.58 2.56
C VAL A 45 -4.74 -11.25 3.33
N VAL A 46 -4.36 -11.98 4.38
CA VAL A 46 -5.27 -12.55 5.37
C VAL A 46 -5.05 -11.81 6.68
N THR A 47 -6.11 -11.28 7.27
CA THR A 47 -6.07 -10.61 8.57
C THR A 47 -6.67 -11.52 9.64
N VAL A 48 -6.05 -11.55 10.82
CA VAL A 48 -6.49 -12.41 11.94
C VAL A 48 -7.30 -11.63 12.98
N GLY A 49 -7.15 -10.31 13.05
CA GLY A 49 -7.89 -9.48 13.98
C GLY A 49 -8.62 -8.32 13.30
N GLN A 50 -9.48 -7.69 14.09
CA GLN A 50 -10.29 -6.54 13.68
C GLN A 50 -9.41 -5.32 13.39
N HIS A 51 -8.39 -5.08 14.22
CA HIS A 51 -7.51 -3.93 14.08
C HIS A 51 -6.74 -3.95 12.76
N GLU A 52 -6.18 -5.11 12.38
CA GLU A 52 -5.42 -5.26 11.14
C GLU A 52 -6.32 -5.06 9.92
N THR A 53 -7.57 -5.49 10.03
CA THR A 53 -8.57 -5.33 8.97
C THR A 53 -8.96 -3.87 8.79
N GLU A 54 -9.28 -3.19 9.88
CA GLU A 54 -9.61 -1.77 9.86
C GLU A 54 -8.45 -0.92 9.37
N LEU A 55 -7.22 -1.26 9.73
CA LEU A 55 -6.02 -0.59 9.19
C LEU A 55 -5.94 -0.74 7.67
N LEU A 56 -6.08 -1.96 7.14
CA LEU A 56 -6.00 -2.17 5.70
C LEU A 56 -7.17 -1.51 4.94
N LEU A 57 -8.36 -1.44 5.55
CA LEU A 57 -9.50 -0.68 5.01
C LEU A 57 -9.23 0.82 5.00
N ALA A 58 -8.68 1.38 6.08
CA ALA A 58 -8.32 2.79 6.17
C ALA A 58 -7.26 3.20 5.14
N LEU A 59 -6.37 2.28 4.76
CA LEU A 59 -5.38 2.46 3.69
C LEU A 59 -5.95 2.26 2.28
N GLY A 60 -7.25 1.98 2.12
CA GLY A 60 -7.89 1.73 0.83
C GLY A 60 -7.46 0.42 0.17
N LEU A 61 -6.94 -0.53 0.94
CA LEU A 61 -6.42 -1.82 0.46
C LEU A 61 -7.46 -2.95 0.53
N GLU A 62 -8.74 -2.61 0.64
CA GLU A 62 -9.88 -3.53 0.72
C GLU A 62 -9.83 -4.66 -0.32
N LYS A 63 -9.43 -4.38 -1.56
CA LYS A 63 -9.36 -5.37 -2.66
C LYS A 63 -8.26 -6.43 -2.46
N LYS A 64 -7.28 -6.16 -1.60
CA LYS A 64 -6.19 -7.09 -1.29
C LYS A 64 -6.48 -7.94 -0.05
N ASN A 65 -7.49 -7.56 0.74
CA ASN A 65 -7.92 -8.29 1.93
C ASN A 65 -8.82 -9.43 1.50
N GLN A 66 -8.25 -10.62 1.34
CA GLN A 66 -9.00 -11.76 0.82
C GLN A 66 -9.85 -12.43 1.88
N CYS A 67 -9.35 -12.48 3.12
CA CYS A 67 -10.05 -13.14 4.22
C CYS A 67 -9.73 -12.43 5.56
N HIS A 68 -10.78 -12.17 6.35
CA HIS A 68 -10.68 -11.68 7.72
C HIS A 68 -11.12 -12.79 8.66
N VAL A 69 -10.26 -13.20 9.58
CA VAL A 69 -10.54 -14.24 10.58
C VAL A 69 -10.99 -13.57 11.88
N GLY A 70 -12.11 -12.84 11.82
CA GLY A 70 -12.74 -12.24 13.00
C GLY A 70 -14.01 -12.99 13.43
N LEU A 71 -14.32 -12.99 14.74
CA LEU A 71 -15.45 -13.68 15.38
C LEU A 71 -16.86 -13.29 14.88
N VAL A 72 -16.98 -12.36 13.93
CA VAL A 72 -18.24 -11.93 13.32
C VAL A 72 -17.96 -11.63 11.85
N TRP A 73 -18.71 -12.32 10.97
CA TRP A 73 -18.66 -12.37 9.49
C TRP A 73 -17.85 -13.51 8.85
N SER A 74 -18.57 -14.62 8.66
CA SER A 74 -18.56 -15.49 7.48
C SER A 74 -17.20 -15.79 6.83
N THR A 75 -16.66 -16.95 7.18
CA THR A 75 -15.70 -17.70 6.34
C THR A 75 -16.21 -17.95 4.91
N THR A 76 -17.50 -17.75 4.65
CA THR A 76 -18.17 -17.97 3.36
C THR A 76 -17.76 -17.02 2.23
N GLY A 77 -17.03 -15.94 2.53
CA GLY A 77 -16.43 -15.05 1.53
C GLY A 77 -14.98 -15.40 1.15
N CYS A 78 -14.32 -16.28 1.91
CA CYS A 78 -12.99 -16.79 1.59
C CYS A 78 -13.12 -17.88 0.50
N GLY A 79 -13.61 -17.47 -0.67
CA GLY A 79 -13.97 -18.34 -1.77
C GLY A 79 -12.74 -18.98 -2.40
N SER A 80 -12.74 -20.31 -2.38
CA SER A 80 -12.43 -21.14 -3.55
C SER A 80 -11.07 -20.89 -4.22
N GLY A 81 -10.01 -21.20 -3.48
CA GLY A 81 -8.77 -21.72 -4.05
C GLY A 81 -8.55 -23.13 -3.49
N THR A 82 -9.37 -24.10 -3.90
CA THR A 82 -8.96 -25.51 -3.83
C THR A 82 -7.60 -25.63 -4.50
N ARG A 83 -6.63 -26.13 -3.74
CA ARG A 83 -5.37 -26.76 -4.15
C ARG A 83 -4.83 -26.40 -5.55
#